data_AF-A0A069RIV8-F1
#
_entry.id   AF-A0A069RIV8-F1
#
_cell.length_a   1.000
_cell.length_b   1.000
_cell.length_c   1.000
_cell.angle_alpha   90.00
_cell.angle_beta   90.00
_cell.angle_gamma   90.00
#
_symmetry.space_group_name_H-M   'P 1'
#
loop_
_entity.id
_entity.type
_entity.pdbx_description
1 polymer ?
#
loop_
_entity_poly.entity_id
_entity_poly.type
_entity_poly.pdbx_seq_one_letter_code
_entity_poly.pdbx_strand_id
1 'polypeptide(L)'
;MRFIGIDLAWTYKNETGVCVINESGEVEYLKSAILSDEDIVSIIKRCSHEPVSIAIDAPLIVKNESGSRQAERDLMSEKIHGHNVSLFVASRSYLSRTYGQIRGEVLMNLIKKEVPSVTVSENSIPGKSTIIETFPSAVCCGLFPEIYPVKYKIKRKVAYEETRYQMERILERFRLIEEEEKHVQGLVSKLGIGEINIDKNNHKHIEDKVDAFISAYGIYSIHKGIAGQKTFGDVENGFITIPIAVNKNSLCSSEKPKTECMCAGRMFNSADIAKLTIQLGELAKTIELDSEKQAKAFRKFEREVERIKKECFEKQ
;
A
#
# COMPACT_ATOMS: atom_id res chain seq x y z
N MET A 1 -17.20 -3.36 -9.71
CA MET A 1 -16.07 -4.29 -9.42
C MET A 1 -15.71 -4.22 -7.93
N ARG A 2 -15.22 -5.31 -7.33
CA ARG A 2 -14.70 -5.33 -5.95
C ARG A 2 -13.25 -5.82 -5.87
N PHE A 3 -12.50 -5.28 -4.93
CA PHE A 3 -11.10 -5.59 -4.65
C PHE A 3 -11.01 -6.19 -3.25
N ILE A 4 -10.58 -7.44 -3.18
CA ILE A 4 -10.53 -8.22 -1.95
C ILE A 4 -9.07 -8.46 -1.60
N GLY A 5 -8.65 -8.09 -0.41
CA GLY A 5 -7.32 -8.37 0.12
C GLY A 5 -7.41 -9.37 1.27
N ILE A 6 -6.55 -10.38 1.26
CA ILE A 6 -6.55 -11.47 2.22
C ILE A 6 -5.14 -11.60 2.81
N ASP A 7 -4.97 -11.27 4.10
CA ASP A 7 -3.78 -11.64 4.87
C ASP A 7 -3.96 -13.05 5.43
N LEU A 8 -3.48 -14.04 4.70
CA LEU A 8 -3.78 -15.44 4.96
C LEU A 8 -2.86 -16.02 6.03
N ALA A 9 -3.40 -16.31 7.21
CA ALA A 9 -2.65 -17.01 8.25
C ALA A 9 -2.11 -18.37 7.75
N TRP A 10 -0.91 -18.75 8.16
CA TRP A 10 -0.31 -20.04 7.80
C TRP A 10 -1.10 -21.27 8.28
N THR A 11 -1.89 -21.13 9.34
CA THR A 11 -2.67 -22.22 9.96
C THR A 11 -4.02 -21.71 10.46
N TYR A 12 -5.02 -22.59 10.55
CA TYR A 12 -6.36 -22.30 11.06
C TYR A 12 -6.44 -21.88 12.54
N LYS A 13 -5.34 -22.02 13.31
CA LYS A 13 -5.27 -21.55 14.71
C LYS A 13 -5.12 -20.04 14.80
N ASN A 14 -4.65 -19.40 13.73
CA ASN A 14 -4.41 -17.97 13.67
C ASN A 14 -5.46 -17.33 12.77
N GLU A 15 -5.71 -16.06 13.04
CA GLU A 15 -6.68 -15.26 12.34
C GLU A 15 -6.21 -14.88 10.94
N THR A 16 -7.16 -14.76 10.02
CA THR A 16 -6.97 -14.22 8.68
C THR A 16 -7.63 -12.84 8.60
N GLY A 17 -6.89 -11.87 8.07
CA GLY A 17 -7.43 -10.56 7.75
C GLY A 17 -8.11 -10.56 6.39
N VAL A 18 -9.28 -9.93 6.27
CA VAL A 18 -9.96 -9.72 4.99
C VAL A 18 -10.44 -8.27 4.87
N CYS A 19 -10.13 -7.66 3.74
CA CYS A 19 -10.58 -6.33 3.34
C CYS A 19 -11.35 -6.41 2.01
N VAL A 20 -12.42 -5.64 1.88
CA VAL A 20 -13.15 -5.45 0.61
C VAL A 20 -13.28 -3.96 0.34
N ILE A 21 -12.79 -3.54 -0.83
CA ILE A 21 -12.94 -2.18 -1.37
C ILE A 21 -13.80 -2.28 -2.62
N ASN A 22 -14.82 -1.43 -2.76
CA ASN A 22 -15.59 -1.36 -4.00
C ASN A 22 -14.95 -0.41 -5.03
N GLU A 23 -15.52 -0.36 -6.22
CA GLU A 23 -14.96 0.42 -7.34
C GLU A 23 -14.92 1.93 -7.11
N SER A 24 -15.76 2.48 -6.22
CA SER A 24 -15.72 3.90 -5.85
C SER A 24 -14.67 4.21 -4.77
N GLY A 25 -14.02 3.19 -4.20
CA GLY A 25 -13.02 3.35 -3.14
C GLY A 25 -13.60 3.23 -1.73
N GLU A 26 -14.85 2.86 -1.56
CA GLU A 26 -15.39 2.59 -0.23
C GLU A 26 -14.85 1.26 0.29
N VAL A 27 -14.25 1.31 1.49
CA VAL A 27 -13.92 0.10 2.24
C VAL A 27 -15.23 -0.46 2.80
N GLU A 28 -15.84 -1.44 2.14
CA GLU A 28 -17.12 -2.03 2.53
C GLU A 28 -16.97 -3.00 3.72
N TYR A 29 -15.83 -3.69 3.79
CA TYR A 29 -15.55 -4.70 4.81
C TYR A 29 -14.08 -4.64 5.22
N LEU A 30 -13.82 -4.71 6.52
CA LEU A 30 -12.47 -4.90 7.06
C LEU A 30 -12.55 -5.59 8.41
N LYS A 31 -12.12 -6.84 8.47
CA LYS A 31 -12.07 -7.62 9.72
C LYS A 31 -10.83 -8.51 9.76
N SER A 32 -10.34 -8.72 10.97
CA SER A 32 -9.51 -9.86 11.36
C SER A 32 -10.41 -10.90 12.06
N ALA A 33 -9.83 -11.95 12.63
CA ALA A 33 -10.56 -13.07 13.26
C ALA A 33 -11.39 -13.97 12.33
N ILE A 34 -11.02 -14.08 11.06
CA ILE A 34 -11.58 -15.10 10.16
C ILE A 34 -10.72 -16.35 10.25
N LEU A 35 -11.30 -17.48 10.65
CA LEU A 35 -10.54 -18.68 11.00
C LEU A 35 -10.67 -19.81 9.97
N SER A 36 -11.76 -19.86 9.20
CA SER A 36 -12.01 -20.94 8.23
C SER A 36 -11.88 -20.45 6.78
N ASP A 37 -11.54 -21.36 5.87
CA ASP A 37 -11.49 -21.04 4.44
C ASP A 37 -12.92 -20.88 3.87
N GLU A 38 -13.90 -21.58 4.46
CA GLU A 38 -15.33 -21.47 4.14
C GLU A 38 -15.89 -20.08 4.43
N ASP A 39 -15.49 -19.45 5.54
CA ASP A 39 -15.88 -18.08 5.87
C ASP A 39 -15.30 -17.08 4.86
N ILE A 40 -14.04 -17.27 4.47
CA ILE A 40 -13.38 -16.45 3.43
C ILE A 40 -14.14 -16.57 2.11
N VAL A 41 -14.45 -17.79 1.67
CA VAL A 41 -15.22 -18.04 0.45
C VAL A 41 -16.63 -17.45 0.55
N SER A 42 -17.26 -17.51 1.72
CA SER A 42 -18.57 -16.89 1.95
C SER A 42 -18.54 -15.37 1.85
N ILE A 43 -17.44 -14.72 2.23
CA ILE A 43 -17.21 -13.29 1.96
C ILE A 43 -17.10 -13.06 0.44
N ILE A 44 -16.25 -13.83 -0.25
CA ILE A 44 -16.05 -13.69 -1.71
C ILE A 44 -17.35 -13.88 -2.49
N LYS A 45 -18.15 -14.89 -2.15
CA LYS A 45 -19.45 -15.17 -2.80
C LYS A 45 -20.44 -14.01 -2.69
N ARG A 46 -20.43 -13.28 -1.56
CA ARG A 46 -21.29 -12.10 -1.40
C ARG A 46 -20.88 -10.95 -2.33
N CYS A 47 -19.61 -10.89 -2.69
CA CYS A 47 -19.05 -9.88 -3.59
C CYS A 47 -19.12 -10.27 -5.07
N SER A 48 -19.29 -11.56 -5.40
CA SER A 48 -19.12 -12.10 -6.76
C SER A 48 -20.32 -11.98 -7.70
N HIS A 49 -21.29 -11.11 -7.38
CA HIS A 49 -22.34 -10.70 -8.32
C HIS A 49 -21.79 -9.73 -9.39
N GLU A 50 -20.64 -9.12 -9.11
CA GLU A 50 -19.82 -8.35 -10.04
C GLU A 50 -18.42 -8.98 -10.16
N PRO A 51 -17.60 -8.58 -11.15
CA PRO A 51 -16.20 -8.99 -11.18
C PRO A 51 -15.46 -8.67 -9.88
N VAL A 52 -14.65 -9.62 -9.41
CA VAL A 52 -13.85 -9.51 -8.18
C VAL A 52 -12.36 -9.71 -8.47
N SER A 53 -11.50 -8.82 -7.99
CA SER A 53 -10.05 -9.05 -7.97
C SER A 53 -9.62 -9.37 -6.54
N ILE A 54 -8.96 -10.51 -6.36
CA ILE A 54 -8.63 -11.08 -5.05
C ILE A 54 -7.11 -11.14 -4.93
N ALA A 55 -6.53 -10.34 -4.06
CA ALA A 55 -5.11 -10.36 -3.71
C ALA A 55 -4.91 -11.15 -2.41
N ILE A 56 -4.08 -12.19 -2.45
CA ILE A 56 -3.81 -13.08 -1.31
C ILE A 56 -2.33 -12.97 -0.92
N ASP A 57 -2.05 -12.63 0.34
CA ASP A 57 -0.73 -12.73 0.96
C ASP A 57 -0.44 -14.19 1.34
N ALA A 58 -0.19 -15.01 0.34
CA ALA A 58 0.32 -16.37 0.50
C ALA A 58 0.83 -16.92 -0.83
N PRO A 59 1.84 -17.80 -0.81
CA PRO A 59 2.22 -18.58 -1.98
C PRO A 59 1.03 -19.39 -2.54
N LEU A 60 0.61 -19.07 -3.77
CA LEU A 60 -0.54 -19.72 -4.42
C LEU A 60 -0.13 -20.89 -5.31
N ILE A 61 1.09 -20.85 -5.84
CA ILE A 61 1.65 -21.89 -6.72
C ILE A 61 3.08 -22.14 -6.25
N VAL A 62 3.33 -23.34 -5.73
CA VAL A 62 4.64 -23.73 -5.17
C VAL A 62 5.11 -25.00 -5.84
N LYS A 63 5.90 -24.87 -6.92
CA LYS A 63 6.46 -26.02 -7.66
C LYS A 63 7.78 -26.53 -7.11
N ASN A 64 8.52 -25.70 -6.38
CA ASN A 64 9.84 -26.05 -5.87
C ASN A 64 9.75 -26.92 -4.60
N GLU A 65 10.52 -28.01 -4.58
CA GLU A 65 10.60 -28.87 -3.40
C GLU A 65 11.38 -28.22 -2.25
N SER A 66 12.40 -27.43 -2.56
CA SER A 66 13.25 -26.72 -1.59
C SER A 66 13.69 -25.34 -2.10
N GLY A 67 14.29 -24.52 -1.22
CA GLY A 67 14.74 -23.17 -1.57
C GLY A 67 13.59 -22.18 -1.83
N SER A 68 13.89 -21.03 -2.42
CA SER A 68 12.87 -20.04 -2.85
C SER A 68 12.28 -20.41 -4.22
N ARG A 69 11.10 -19.91 -4.59
CA ARG A 69 10.64 -19.94 -5.99
C ARG A 69 11.40 -18.87 -6.79
N GLN A 70 11.23 -18.91 -8.11
CA GLN A 70 11.82 -17.89 -8.98
C GLN A 70 11.22 -16.51 -8.69
N ALA A 71 9.91 -16.42 -8.45
CA ALA A 71 9.23 -15.17 -8.09
C ALA A 71 9.87 -14.45 -6.88
N GLU A 72 10.20 -15.15 -5.78
CA GLU A 72 10.87 -14.49 -4.66
C GLU A 72 12.31 -14.09 -5.00
N ARG A 73 13.04 -14.91 -5.78
CA ARG A 73 14.40 -14.55 -6.20
C ARG A 73 14.40 -13.27 -7.02
N ASP A 74 13.49 -13.18 -7.99
CA ASP A 74 13.37 -12.03 -8.87
C ASP A 74 13.00 -10.79 -8.06
N LEU A 75 12.00 -10.87 -7.19
CA LEU A 75 11.60 -9.76 -6.31
C LEU A 75 12.73 -9.34 -5.35
N MET A 76 13.47 -10.27 -4.75
CA MET A 76 14.60 -9.93 -3.87
C MET A 76 15.79 -9.32 -4.61
N SER A 77 15.94 -9.60 -5.91
CA SER A 77 17.02 -9.05 -6.75
C SER A 77 16.72 -7.63 -7.28
N GLU A 78 15.45 -7.23 -7.26
CA GLU A 78 14.96 -5.97 -7.79
C GLU A 78 15.08 -4.83 -6.78
N LYS A 79 15.43 -3.63 -7.27
CA LYS A 79 15.34 -2.39 -6.49
C LYS A 79 14.06 -1.63 -6.79
N ILE A 80 13.11 -1.68 -5.87
CA ILE A 80 11.85 -0.93 -5.96
C ILE A 80 12.04 0.41 -5.27
N HIS A 81 11.99 1.50 -6.05
CA HIS A 81 12.29 2.87 -5.57
C HIS A 81 13.64 2.97 -4.82
N GLY A 82 14.64 2.18 -5.22
CA GLY A 82 15.95 2.14 -4.58
C GLY A 82 16.04 1.23 -3.34
N HIS A 83 14.94 0.64 -2.90
CA HIS A 83 14.88 -0.28 -1.76
C HIS A 83 14.90 -1.74 -2.21
N ASN A 84 15.45 -2.60 -1.36
CA ASN A 84 15.34 -4.05 -1.50
C ASN A 84 14.23 -4.58 -0.60
N VAL A 85 13.50 -5.58 -1.07
CA VAL A 85 12.49 -6.29 -0.28
C VAL A 85 13.07 -7.62 0.20
N SER A 86 12.82 -7.97 1.46
CA SER A 86 13.15 -9.29 2.00
C SER A 86 11.91 -10.17 2.08
N LEU A 87 12.02 -11.39 1.56
CA LEU A 87 10.94 -12.37 1.51
C LEU A 87 11.25 -13.60 2.34
N PHE A 88 10.19 -14.30 2.69
CA PHE A 88 10.25 -15.62 3.27
C PHE A 88 10.47 -16.70 2.21
N VAL A 89 11.19 -17.76 2.56
CA VAL A 89 11.41 -18.90 1.66
C VAL A 89 10.19 -19.79 1.66
N ALA A 90 9.45 -19.81 0.53
CA ALA A 90 8.35 -20.75 0.31
C ALA A 90 8.82 -21.94 -0.54
N SER A 91 8.82 -23.14 0.04
CA SER A 91 8.99 -24.41 -0.69
C SER A 91 8.01 -25.45 -0.19
N ARG A 92 7.71 -26.45 -1.02
CA ARG A 92 6.79 -27.54 -0.64
C ARG A 92 7.23 -28.24 0.63
N SER A 93 8.48 -28.70 0.67
CA SER A 93 9.02 -29.41 1.84
C SER A 93 8.96 -28.57 3.11
N TYR A 94 9.27 -27.27 3.02
CA TYR A 94 9.24 -26.39 4.18
C TYR A 94 7.81 -26.14 4.68
N LEU A 95 6.89 -25.77 3.78
CA LEU A 95 5.53 -25.39 4.13
C LEU A 95 4.74 -26.61 4.66
N SER A 96 4.84 -27.75 3.98
CA SER A 96 4.18 -28.98 4.43
C SER A 96 4.72 -29.45 5.78
N ARG A 97 6.03 -29.40 6.01
CA ARG A 97 6.61 -29.81 7.31
C ARG A 97 6.25 -28.86 8.45
N THR A 98 6.25 -27.55 8.18
CA THR A 98 6.05 -26.53 9.22
C THR A 98 4.56 -26.32 9.55
N TYR A 99 3.70 -26.36 8.53
CA TYR A 99 2.29 -25.98 8.64
C TYR A 99 1.32 -27.12 8.26
N GLY A 100 1.82 -28.27 7.83
CA GLY A 100 1.01 -29.42 7.39
C GLY A 100 0.52 -29.32 5.94
N GLN A 101 0.44 -28.10 5.38
CA GLN A 101 -0.09 -27.84 4.05
C GLN A 101 0.40 -26.50 3.49
N ILE A 102 0.09 -26.27 2.21
CA ILE A 102 0.29 -24.98 1.53
C ILE A 102 -1.07 -24.28 1.48
N ARG A 103 -1.39 -23.50 2.52
CA ARG A 103 -2.76 -22.95 2.69
C ARG A 103 -3.19 -22.06 1.52
N GLY A 104 -2.26 -21.35 0.87
CA GLY A 104 -2.55 -20.58 -0.34
C GLY A 104 -3.08 -21.44 -1.49
N GLU A 105 -2.46 -22.60 -1.76
CA GLU A 105 -2.94 -23.57 -2.76
C GLU A 105 -4.33 -24.12 -2.38
N VAL A 106 -4.54 -24.43 -1.10
CA VAL A 106 -5.82 -24.94 -0.58
C VAL A 106 -6.94 -23.92 -0.80
N LEU A 107 -6.75 -22.69 -0.32
CA LEU A 107 -7.75 -21.63 -0.44
C LEU A 107 -8.01 -21.27 -1.91
N MET A 108 -6.97 -21.14 -2.74
CA MET A 108 -7.11 -20.87 -4.17
C MET A 108 -7.98 -21.92 -4.86
N ASN A 109 -7.75 -23.21 -4.59
CA ASN A 109 -8.53 -24.29 -5.18
C ASN A 109 -9.98 -24.28 -4.68
N LEU A 110 -10.20 -23.97 -3.40
CA LEU A 110 -11.55 -23.84 -2.85
C LEU A 110 -12.30 -22.67 -3.50
N ILE A 111 -11.67 -21.50 -3.67
CA ILE A 111 -12.29 -20.35 -4.35
C ILE A 111 -12.67 -20.72 -5.79
N LYS A 112 -11.77 -21.37 -6.55
CA LYS A 112 -12.06 -21.79 -7.93
C LYS A 112 -13.24 -22.77 -8.02
N LYS A 113 -13.34 -23.69 -7.06
CA LYS A 113 -14.44 -24.65 -6.98
C LYS A 113 -15.77 -23.95 -6.67
N GLU A 114 -15.75 -23.03 -5.72
CA GLU A 114 -16.96 -22.43 -5.14
C GLU A 114 -17.42 -21.16 -5.87
N VAL A 115 -16.52 -20.53 -6.63
CA VAL A 115 -16.78 -19.34 -7.47
C VAL A 115 -16.14 -19.56 -8.85
N PRO A 116 -16.74 -20.38 -9.74
CA PRO A 116 -16.12 -20.82 -10.99
C PRO A 116 -15.76 -19.72 -12.01
N SER A 117 -16.33 -18.51 -11.85
CA SER A 117 -15.97 -17.34 -12.67
C SER A 117 -14.59 -16.78 -12.35
N VAL A 118 -14.01 -17.15 -11.21
CA VAL A 118 -12.71 -16.67 -10.75
C VAL A 118 -11.59 -17.49 -11.36
N THR A 119 -10.60 -16.80 -11.92
CA THR A 119 -9.41 -17.42 -12.54
C THR A 119 -8.12 -16.94 -11.87
N VAL A 120 -7.07 -17.75 -11.86
CA VAL A 120 -5.76 -17.31 -11.36
C VAL A 120 -5.06 -16.56 -12.49
N SER A 121 -4.47 -15.42 -12.17
CA SER A 121 -3.82 -14.56 -13.16
C SER A 121 -2.65 -13.82 -12.51
N GLU A 122 -1.54 -13.68 -13.22
CA GLU A 122 -0.46 -12.78 -12.79
C GLU A 122 -0.72 -11.30 -13.11
N ASN A 123 -1.88 -11.02 -13.72
CA ASN A 123 -2.33 -9.68 -14.11
C ASN A 123 -3.72 -9.35 -13.53
N SER A 124 -3.89 -8.10 -13.09
CA SER A 124 -5.21 -7.52 -12.84
C SER A 124 -5.88 -7.23 -14.18
N ILE A 125 -6.98 -7.91 -14.47
CA ILE A 125 -7.67 -7.80 -15.76
C ILE A 125 -9.02 -7.10 -15.55
N PRO A 126 -9.24 -5.89 -16.11
CA PRO A 126 -10.52 -5.20 -16.00
C PRO A 126 -11.70 -6.07 -16.45
N GLY A 127 -12.77 -6.08 -15.65
CA GLY A 127 -14.00 -6.81 -15.95
C GLY A 127 -13.92 -8.33 -15.78
N LYS A 128 -12.79 -8.89 -15.34
CA LYS A 128 -12.67 -10.33 -15.03
C LYS A 128 -12.49 -10.56 -13.54
N SER A 129 -12.97 -11.73 -13.09
CA SER A 129 -12.73 -12.17 -11.72
C SER A 129 -11.39 -12.91 -11.63
N THR A 130 -10.47 -12.40 -10.82
CA THR A 130 -9.08 -12.91 -10.74
C THR A 130 -8.62 -13.17 -9.31
N ILE A 131 -7.78 -14.19 -9.12
CA ILE A 131 -6.94 -14.38 -7.92
C ILE A 131 -5.49 -14.06 -8.29
N ILE A 132 -4.85 -13.26 -7.45
CA ILE A 132 -3.48 -12.78 -7.61
C ILE A 132 -2.74 -13.00 -6.29
N GLU A 133 -1.53 -13.53 -6.38
CA GLU A 133 -0.60 -13.57 -5.26
C GLU A 133 0.04 -12.18 -5.05
N THR A 134 0.04 -11.69 -3.80
CA THR A 134 0.66 -10.42 -3.42
C THR A 134 1.56 -10.59 -2.20
N PHE A 135 2.30 -9.53 -1.85
CA PHE A 135 3.13 -9.49 -0.65
C PHE A 135 3.10 -8.10 -0.02
N PRO A 136 2.37 -7.86 1.10
CA PRO A 136 2.12 -6.55 1.69
C PRO A 136 3.37 -5.70 1.92
N SER A 137 4.48 -6.30 2.35
CA SER A 137 5.74 -5.55 2.52
C SER A 137 6.30 -5.04 1.19
N ALA A 138 6.16 -5.77 0.08
CA ALA A 138 6.53 -5.26 -1.24
C ALA A 138 5.51 -4.25 -1.78
N VAL A 139 4.22 -4.43 -1.47
CA VAL A 139 3.18 -3.44 -1.79
C VAL A 139 3.49 -2.10 -1.09
N CYS A 140 3.85 -2.11 0.20
CA CYS A 140 4.31 -0.90 0.89
C CYS A 140 5.55 -0.29 0.23
N CYS A 141 6.51 -1.12 -0.19
CA CYS A 141 7.70 -0.65 -0.89
C CYS A 141 7.36 0.06 -2.21
N GLY A 142 6.38 -0.46 -2.95
CA GLY A 142 5.95 0.08 -4.23
C GLY A 142 5.02 1.29 -4.13
N LEU A 143 4.17 1.37 -3.10
CA LEU A 143 3.19 2.46 -2.94
C LEU A 143 3.64 3.59 -2.02
N PHE A 144 4.43 3.28 -0.99
CA PHE A 144 4.79 4.23 0.07
C PHE A 144 6.31 4.28 0.27
N PRO A 145 7.10 4.53 -0.79
CA PRO A 145 8.56 4.56 -0.69
C PRO A 145 9.07 5.59 0.33
N GLU A 146 8.32 6.66 0.58
CA GLU A 146 8.64 7.73 1.54
C GLU A 146 8.66 7.27 3.00
N ILE A 147 7.91 6.21 3.34
CA ILE A 147 7.92 5.63 4.68
C ILE A 147 8.61 4.26 4.75
N TYR A 148 8.96 3.67 3.60
CA TYR A 148 9.57 2.35 3.55
C TYR A 148 11.03 2.37 4.07
N PRO A 149 11.47 1.37 4.88
CA PRO A 149 10.70 0.23 5.36
C PRO A 149 9.80 0.57 6.55
N VAL A 150 8.60 -0.01 6.58
CA VAL A 150 7.69 0.07 7.73
C VAL A 150 7.65 -1.28 8.45
N LYS A 151 8.31 -1.37 9.61
CA LYS A 151 8.48 -2.64 10.35
C LYS A 151 7.42 -2.82 11.43
N TYR A 152 6.14 -2.81 11.04
CA TYR A 152 5.01 -2.93 11.97
C TYR A 152 4.71 -4.37 12.43
N LYS A 153 5.46 -5.39 11.97
CA LYS A 153 5.28 -6.78 12.45
C LYS A 153 6.19 -7.07 13.65
N ILE A 154 5.65 -7.65 14.73
CA ILE A 154 6.41 -7.97 15.96
C ILE A 154 7.54 -8.96 15.66
N LYS A 155 8.76 -8.66 16.14
CA LYS A 155 9.94 -9.53 16.02
C LYS A 155 10.64 -9.73 17.36
N ARG A 156 11.09 -10.96 17.65
CA ARG A 156 11.70 -11.39 18.93
C ARG A 156 12.89 -10.55 19.42
N LYS A 157 13.55 -9.79 18.55
CA LYS A 157 14.76 -8.99 18.85
C LYS A 157 14.57 -7.48 18.59
N VAL A 158 13.34 -7.03 18.44
CA VAL A 158 13.01 -5.62 18.23
C VAL A 158 12.19 -5.15 19.43
N ALA A 159 12.52 -3.98 19.97
CA ALA A 159 11.73 -3.38 21.05
C ALA A 159 10.28 -3.18 20.58
N TYR A 160 9.30 -3.43 21.44
CA TYR A 160 7.90 -3.35 21.04
C TYR A 160 7.51 -1.91 20.69
N GLU A 161 8.07 -0.94 21.40
CA GLU A 161 7.88 0.48 21.20
C GLU A 161 8.27 0.90 19.77
N GLU A 162 9.36 0.35 19.24
CA GLU A 162 9.75 0.54 17.84
C GLU A 162 8.70 -0.05 16.88
N THR A 163 8.23 -1.26 17.15
CA THR A 163 7.22 -1.91 16.29
C THR A 163 5.89 -1.13 16.32
N ARG A 164 5.49 -0.65 17.50
CA ARG A 164 4.31 0.20 17.69
C ARG A 164 4.45 1.52 16.93
N TYR A 165 5.60 2.18 17.02
CA TYR A 165 5.85 3.41 16.25
C TYR A 165 5.72 3.16 14.74
N GLN A 166 6.22 2.03 14.24
CA GLN A 166 6.06 1.64 12.83
C GLN A 166 4.59 1.37 12.46
N MET A 167 3.80 0.79 13.37
CA MET A 167 2.34 0.65 13.19
C MET A 167 1.65 2.02 13.12
N GLU A 168 2.00 2.95 14.00
CA GLU A 168 1.47 4.32 13.99
C GLU A 168 1.79 5.04 12.67
N ARG A 169 3.01 4.86 12.12
CA ARG A 169 3.40 5.42 10.81
C ARG A 169 2.54 4.92 9.65
N ILE A 170 2.22 3.61 9.59
CA ILE A 170 1.39 3.08 8.50
C ILE A 170 -0.07 3.50 8.65
N LEU A 171 -0.59 3.57 9.89
CA LEU A 171 -1.95 4.06 10.14
C LEU A 171 -2.08 5.54 9.77
N GLU A 172 -1.08 6.37 10.07
CA GLU A 172 -1.08 7.76 9.62
C GLU A 172 -1.04 7.85 8.10
N ARG A 173 -0.27 7.00 7.42
CA ARG A 173 -0.28 6.97 5.96
C ARG A 173 -1.66 6.65 5.42
N PHE A 174 -2.38 5.70 6.02
CA PHE A 174 -3.76 5.35 5.65
C PHE A 174 -4.73 6.49 5.87
N ARG A 175 -4.57 7.25 6.97
CA ARG A 175 -5.33 8.48 7.18
C ARG A 175 -5.13 9.46 6.03
N LEU A 176 -3.89 9.68 5.58
CA LEU A 176 -3.61 10.55 4.43
C LEU A 176 -4.23 10.05 3.11
N ILE A 177 -4.26 8.72 2.87
CA ILE A 177 -4.91 8.14 1.67
C ILE A 177 -6.40 8.50 1.62
N GLU A 178 -7.08 8.50 2.77
CA GLU A 178 -8.51 8.83 2.87
C GLU A 178 -8.79 10.34 2.98
N GLU A 179 -8.05 11.05 3.84
CA GLU A 179 -8.34 12.43 4.19
C GLU A 179 -7.78 13.43 3.19
N GLU A 180 -6.62 13.17 2.61
CA GLU A 180 -5.94 14.11 1.70
C GLU A 180 -6.01 13.64 0.24
N GLU A 181 -5.70 12.37 -0.02
CA GLU A 181 -5.66 11.83 -1.39
C GLU A 181 -7.04 11.42 -1.93
N LYS A 182 -8.01 11.20 -1.03
CA LYS A 182 -9.39 10.79 -1.38
C LYS A 182 -9.44 9.53 -2.25
N HIS A 183 -8.45 8.65 -2.13
CA HIS A 183 -8.43 7.41 -2.92
C HIS A 183 -9.42 6.37 -2.38
N VAL A 184 -9.64 6.37 -1.05
CA VAL A 184 -10.59 5.49 -0.37
C VAL A 184 -11.41 6.25 0.65
N GLN A 185 -12.50 5.65 1.13
CA GLN A 185 -13.33 6.17 2.22
C GLN A 185 -13.78 5.08 3.19
N GLY A 186 -13.96 5.44 4.45
CA GLY A 186 -14.39 4.53 5.52
C GLY A 186 -13.29 3.64 6.09
N LEU A 187 -12.02 3.88 5.75
CA LEU A 187 -10.88 3.12 6.25
C LEU A 187 -10.55 3.52 7.69
N VAL A 188 -10.44 4.82 7.95
CA VAL A 188 -10.16 5.42 9.26
C VAL A 188 -11.14 4.88 10.30
N SER A 189 -12.44 4.89 10.01
CA SER A 189 -13.47 4.39 10.92
C SER A 189 -13.42 2.87 11.12
N LYS A 190 -13.15 2.08 10.07
CA LYS A 190 -13.07 0.61 10.17
C LYS A 190 -11.83 0.10 10.89
N LEU A 191 -10.72 0.82 10.80
CA LEU A 191 -9.51 0.56 11.57
C LEU A 191 -9.55 1.18 12.97
N GLY A 192 -10.42 2.18 13.20
CA GLY A 192 -10.44 2.96 14.43
C GLY A 192 -9.21 3.88 14.55
N ILE A 193 -8.71 4.42 13.45
CA ILE A 193 -7.51 5.30 13.46
C ILE A 193 -7.81 6.54 14.31
N GLY A 194 -6.93 6.85 15.26
CA GLY A 194 -7.10 7.94 16.23
C GLY A 194 -7.78 7.54 17.54
N GLU A 195 -8.55 6.44 17.54
CA GLU A 195 -9.24 5.93 18.73
C GLU A 195 -8.66 4.61 19.24
N ILE A 196 -7.99 3.86 18.36
CA ILE A 196 -7.45 2.53 18.67
C ILE A 196 -6.26 2.62 19.63
N ASN A 197 -6.34 1.89 20.74
CA ASN A 197 -5.18 1.65 21.59
C ASN A 197 -4.30 0.57 20.95
N ILE A 198 -3.02 0.83 20.69
CA ILE A 198 -2.10 -0.16 20.08
C ILE A 198 -1.23 -0.78 21.18
N ASP A 199 -1.55 -2.01 21.58
CA ASP A 199 -0.82 -2.76 22.59
C ASP A 199 -0.45 -4.18 22.10
N LYS A 200 0.36 -4.89 22.88
CA LYS A 200 0.87 -6.21 22.49
C LYS A 200 -0.24 -7.24 22.28
N ASN A 201 -1.37 -7.10 22.96
CA ASN A 201 -2.46 -8.06 22.91
C ASN A 201 -3.27 -7.90 21.62
N ASN A 202 -3.50 -6.66 21.18
CA ASN A 202 -4.27 -6.41 19.97
C ASN A 202 -3.44 -6.16 18.70
N HIS A 203 -2.11 -6.06 18.83
CA HIS A 203 -1.22 -5.78 17.72
C HIS A 203 -1.44 -6.69 16.51
N LYS A 204 -1.56 -8.01 16.73
CA LYS A 204 -1.73 -8.97 15.64
C LYS A 204 -3.08 -8.78 14.93
N HIS A 205 -4.16 -8.51 15.67
CA HIS A 205 -5.47 -8.21 15.09
C HIS A 205 -5.45 -6.94 14.23
N ILE A 206 -4.61 -5.96 14.57
CA ILE A 206 -4.42 -4.73 13.79
C ILE A 206 -3.54 -5.02 12.57
N GLU A 207 -2.44 -5.74 12.75
CA GLU A 207 -1.53 -6.19 11.68
C GLU A 207 -2.30 -6.92 10.58
N ASP A 208 -3.16 -7.88 10.95
CA ASP A 208 -3.98 -8.65 9.99
C ASP A 208 -4.89 -7.75 9.15
N LYS A 209 -5.52 -6.74 9.78
CA LYS A 209 -6.35 -5.76 9.07
C LYS A 209 -5.51 -4.87 8.16
N VAL A 210 -4.35 -4.43 8.62
CA VAL A 210 -3.40 -3.60 7.86
C VAL A 210 -2.94 -4.35 6.62
N ASP A 211 -2.49 -5.60 6.75
CA ASP A 211 -2.02 -6.42 5.63
C ASP A 211 -3.14 -6.78 4.64
N ALA A 212 -4.35 -7.06 5.14
CA ALA A 212 -5.51 -7.27 4.30
C ALA A 212 -5.89 -6.00 3.52
N PHE A 213 -5.86 -4.83 4.17
CA PHE A 213 -6.10 -3.56 3.48
C PHE A 213 -5.01 -3.27 2.45
N ILE A 214 -3.73 -3.43 2.78
CA ILE A 214 -2.61 -3.22 1.85
C ILE A 214 -2.79 -4.10 0.61
N SER A 215 -3.15 -5.37 0.80
CA SER A 215 -3.40 -6.30 -0.30
C SER A 215 -4.54 -5.84 -1.20
N ALA A 216 -5.68 -5.43 -0.62
CA ALA A 216 -6.84 -4.93 -1.38
C ALA A 216 -6.52 -3.61 -2.09
N TYR A 217 -5.90 -2.67 -1.38
CA TYR A 217 -5.54 -1.36 -1.89
C TYR A 217 -4.50 -1.47 -3.00
N GLY A 218 -3.59 -2.44 -2.94
CA GLY A 218 -2.60 -2.66 -3.99
C GLY A 218 -3.24 -2.93 -5.35
N ILE A 219 -4.13 -3.91 -5.44
CA ILE A 219 -4.85 -4.21 -6.70
C ILE A 219 -5.86 -3.12 -7.08
N TYR A 220 -6.48 -2.45 -6.11
CA TYR A 220 -7.34 -1.30 -6.36
C TYR A 220 -6.55 -0.14 -6.99
N SER A 221 -5.36 0.15 -6.48
CA SER A 221 -4.49 1.23 -6.98
C SER A 221 -4.03 0.98 -8.42
N ILE A 222 -3.76 -0.29 -8.77
CA ILE A 222 -3.46 -0.70 -10.16
C ILE A 222 -4.68 -0.44 -11.05
N HIS A 223 -5.86 -0.88 -10.61
CA HIS A 223 -7.09 -0.71 -11.38
C HIS A 223 -7.45 0.76 -11.61
N LYS A 224 -7.26 1.62 -10.60
CA LYS A 224 -7.51 3.07 -10.70
C LYS A 224 -6.42 3.84 -11.45
N GLY A 225 -5.33 3.19 -11.87
CA GLY A 225 -4.19 3.86 -12.51
C GLY A 225 -3.38 4.76 -11.57
N ILE A 226 -3.56 4.61 -10.25
CA ILE A 226 -2.73 5.28 -9.23
C ILE A 226 -1.32 4.68 -9.24
N ALA A 227 -1.23 3.38 -9.52
CA ALA A 227 0.01 2.64 -9.63
C ALA A 227 0.05 1.81 -10.93
N GLY A 228 1.25 1.60 -11.45
CA GLY A 228 1.50 0.56 -12.45
C GLY A 228 1.57 -0.81 -11.78
N GLN A 229 1.35 -1.87 -12.55
CA GLN A 229 1.56 -3.24 -12.08
C GLN A 229 2.99 -3.69 -12.37
N LYS A 230 3.62 -4.38 -11.41
CA LYS A 230 4.83 -5.16 -11.64
C LYS A 230 4.65 -6.58 -11.10
N THR A 231 4.98 -7.56 -11.92
CA THR A 231 4.84 -8.98 -11.61
C THR A 231 6.21 -9.66 -11.69
N PHE A 232 6.52 -10.52 -10.72
CA PHE A 232 7.70 -11.36 -10.65
C PHE A 232 7.28 -12.82 -10.78
N GLY A 233 7.83 -13.57 -11.73
CA GLY A 233 7.38 -14.93 -12.08
C GLY A 233 6.16 -14.94 -13.01
N ASP A 234 5.47 -16.09 -13.07
CA ASP A 234 4.34 -16.34 -13.99
C ASP A 234 3.33 -17.34 -13.37
N VAL A 235 2.10 -17.42 -13.92
CA VAL A 235 1.06 -18.36 -13.45
C VAL A 235 1.45 -19.83 -13.57
N GLU A 236 2.43 -20.19 -14.40
CA GLU A 236 2.87 -21.58 -14.51
C GLU A 236 3.77 -21.97 -13.35
N ASN A 237 4.69 -21.10 -12.94
CA ASN A 237 5.78 -21.40 -11.99
C ASN A 237 5.60 -20.76 -10.61
N GLY A 238 4.57 -19.91 -10.48
CA GLY A 238 4.32 -19.07 -9.32
C GLY A 238 4.81 -17.64 -9.57
N PHE A 239 4.06 -16.70 -9.02
CA PHE A 239 4.23 -15.28 -9.28
C PHE A 239 3.95 -14.45 -8.03
N ILE A 240 4.45 -13.22 -7.98
CA ILE A 240 4.08 -12.20 -7.00
C ILE A 240 3.80 -10.91 -7.77
N THR A 241 2.62 -10.32 -7.57
CA THR A 241 2.23 -9.07 -8.21
C THR A 241 2.16 -7.95 -7.19
N ILE A 242 2.74 -6.80 -7.51
CA ILE A 242 2.72 -5.62 -6.67
C ILE A 242 2.41 -4.35 -7.48
N PRO A 243 1.79 -3.34 -6.86
CA PRO A 243 1.71 -1.99 -7.41
C PRO A 243 3.06 -1.26 -7.32
N ILE A 244 3.33 -0.39 -8.28
CA ILE A 244 4.44 0.57 -8.28
C ILE A 244 3.85 1.96 -8.49
N ALA A 245 3.96 2.84 -7.50
CA ALA A 245 3.43 4.20 -7.58
C ALA A 245 4.02 4.93 -8.79
N VAL A 246 3.15 5.53 -9.60
CA VAL A 246 3.58 6.31 -10.75
C VAL A 246 4.13 7.63 -10.21
N ASN A 247 5.43 7.86 -10.35
CA ASN A 247 6.04 9.14 -9.99
C ASN A 247 5.37 10.25 -10.80
N LYS A 248 4.61 11.15 -10.16
CA LYS A 248 4.05 12.35 -10.82
C LYS A 248 5.14 13.24 -11.46
N ASN A 249 6.39 13.11 -11.01
CA ASN A 249 7.55 13.79 -11.62
C ASN A 249 8.15 13.08 -12.86
N SER A 250 7.73 11.85 -13.18
CA SER A 250 8.28 11.06 -14.31
C SER A 250 7.47 11.19 -15.60
N LEU A 251 6.30 11.85 -15.56
CA LEU A 251 5.51 12.20 -16.74
C LEU A 251 6.13 13.31 -17.61
N CYS A 252 7.32 13.81 -17.25
CA CYS A 252 8.05 14.80 -18.05
C CYS A 252 9.21 14.20 -18.89
N SER A 253 9.35 12.87 -18.93
CA SER A 253 10.42 12.21 -19.70
C SER A 253 9.89 11.02 -20.50
N SER A 254 9.00 11.26 -21.45
CA SER A 254 8.95 10.47 -22.68
C SER A 254 8.30 11.30 -23.80
N GLU A 255 9.10 11.51 -24.85
CA GLU A 255 8.74 11.95 -26.20
C GLU A 255 7.89 13.24 -26.32
N LYS A 256 8.57 14.35 -26.65
CA LYS A 256 7.94 15.53 -27.24
C LYS A 256 7.47 15.21 -28.66
N PRO A 257 6.17 15.28 -28.99
CA PRO A 257 5.76 15.60 -30.35
C PRO A 257 5.91 17.11 -30.52
N LYS A 258 6.66 17.52 -31.53
CA LYS A 258 6.65 18.92 -32.01
C LYS A 258 5.26 19.18 -32.61
N THR A 259 4.39 19.91 -31.91
CA THR A 259 3.41 20.84 -32.49
C THR A 259 2.75 21.68 -31.42
N GLU A 260 2.48 22.92 -31.78
CA GLU A 260 2.02 24.05 -30.99
C GLU A 260 0.80 23.76 -30.12
N CYS A 261 0.85 24.18 -28.85
CA CYS A 261 -0.35 24.45 -28.07
C CYS A 261 -0.10 25.65 -27.15
N MET A 262 -0.68 26.78 -27.53
CA MET A 262 -0.87 27.96 -26.70
C MET A 262 -1.86 27.61 -25.58
N CYS A 263 -1.44 27.70 -24.32
CA CYS A 263 -2.33 28.02 -23.20
C CYS A 263 -1.48 28.52 -22.01
N ALA A 264 -1.88 29.68 -21.49
CA ALA A 264 -1.13 30.49 -20.55
C ALA A 264 -1.19 29.97 -19.10
N GLY A 265 -0.06 30.03 -18.41
CA GLY A 265 0.08 29.84 -16.96
C GLY A 265 1.55 29.82 -16.57
N ARG A 266 2.10 30.95 -16.09
CA ARG A 266 3.52 31.07 -15.73
C ARG A 266 3.86 30.16 -14.54
N MET A 267 4.72 29.17 -14.74
CA MET A 267 5.48 28.51 -13.67
C MET A 267 6.44 29.52 -13.03
N PHE A 268 6.57 29.48 -11.71
CA PHE A 268 7.63 30.19 -10.98
C PHE A 268 9.00 29.85 -11.58
N ASN A 269 9.83 30.87 -11.82
CA ASN A 269 11.19 30.61 -12.28
C ASN A 269 12.05 30.16 -11.08
N SER A 270 13.13 29.43 -11.36
CA SER A 270 14.04 28.88 -10.38
C SER A 270 14.70 29.91 -9.46
N ALA A 271 14.75 31.19 -9.84
CA ALA A 271 15.30 32.25 -9.01
C ALA A 271 14.34 32.67 -7.88
N ASP A 272 13.02 32.64 -8.12
CA ASP A 272 12.01 32.97 -7.12
C ASP A 272 11.95 31.91 -6.00
N ILE A 273 12.07 30.64 -6.39
CA ILE A 273 12.15 29.51 -5.44
C ILE A 273 13.43 29.59 -4.63
N ALA A 274 14.58 29.89 -5.26
CA ALA A 274 15.85 30.03 -4.56
C ALA A 274 15.82 31.17 -3.52
N LYS A 275 15.15 32.29 -3.82
CA LYS A 275 14.98 33.40 -2.88
C LYS A 275 14.17 33.00 -1.64
N LEU A 276 13.07 32.26 -1.85
CA LEU A 276 12.23 31.73 -0.77
C LEU A 276 12.99 30.73 0.11
N THR A 277 13.79 29.85 -0.49
CA THR A 277 14.60 28.87 0.26
C THR A 277 15.69 29.55 1.11
N ILE A 278 16.34 30.60 0.60
CA ILE A 278 17.34 31.36 1.36
C ILE A 278 16.68 32.10 2.53
N GLN A 279 15.54 32.76 2.31
CA GLN A 279 14.81 33.45 3.38
C GLN A 279 14.30 32.50 4.47
N LEU A 280 13.85 31.29 4.10
CA LEU A 280 13.46 30.25 5.07
C LEU A 280 14.67 29.74 5.87
N GLY A 281 15.83 29.58 5.23
CA GLY A 281 17.07 29.18 5.88
C GLY A 281 17.61 30.21 6.88
N GLU A 282 17.42 31.51 6.62
CA GLU A 282 17.79 32.58 7.55
C GLU A 282 16.83 32.70 8.74
N LEU A 283 15.52 32.49 8.51
CA LEU A 283 14.52 32.47 9.58
C LEU A 283 14.71 31.27 10.54
N ALA A 284 15.09 30.10 10.01
CA ALA A 284 15.33 28.90 10.81
C ALA A 284 16.55 29.04 11.72
N LYS A 285 17.57 29.81 11.32
CA LYS A 285 18.79 30.07 12.11
C LYS A 285 18.59 30.99 13.30
N THR A 286 17.44 31.67 13.41
CA THR A 286 17.14 32.59 14.53
C THR A 286 16.36 31.94 15.68
N ILE A 287 16.07 30.63 15.57
CA ILE A 287 15.23 29.89 16.53
C ILE A 287 16.11 29.33 17.66
N GLU A 288 16.52 30.21 18.56
CA GLU A 288 16.93 29.86 19.92
C GLU A 288 16.60 31.02 20.87
N LEU A 289 15.37 31.55 20.81
CA LEU A 289 14.93 32.67 21.66
C LEU A 289 13.42 32.59 21.98
N ASP A 290 13.09 33.13 23.16
CA ASP A 290 11.80 33.19 23.85
C ASP A 290 10.54 33.42 22.98
N SER A 291 9.44 32.81 23.42
CA SER A 291 8.10 32.67 22.84
C SER A 291 7.51 33.95 22.20
N GLU A 292 7.78 35.12 22.78
CA GLU A 292 7.24 36.38 22.27
C GLU A 292 7.95 36.86 20.99
N LYS A 293 9.26 36.57 20.85
CA LYS A 293 10.03 36.87 19.63
C LYS A 293 9.66 35.92 18.50
N GLN A 294 9.37 34.66 18.79
CA GLN A 294 8.87 33.68 17.81
C GLN A 294 7.52 34.13 17.23
N ALA A 295 6.57 34.55 18.08
CA ALA A 295 5.28 35.05 17.61
C ALA A 295 5.41 36.32 16.74
N LYS A 296 6.43 37.15 16.98
CA LYS A 296 6.71 38.34 16.16
C LYS A 296 7.36 37.99 14.82
N ALA A 297 8.26 37.00 14.80
CA ALA A 297 8.89 36.49 13.57
C ALA A 297 7.86 35.80 12.66
N PHE A 298 6.98 34.97 13.23
CA PHE A 298 5.91 34.28 12.49
C PHE A 298 4.93 35.27 11.85
N ARG A 299 4.49 36.29 12.61
CA ARG A 299 3.63 37.37 12.08
C ARG A 299 4.31 38.26 11.04
N LYS A 300 5.64 38.29 10.99
CA LYS A 300 6.39 38.97 9.93
C LYS A 300 6.45 38.10 8.67
N PHE A 301 6.62 36.79 8.84
CA PHE A 301 6.60 35.81 7.75
C PHE A 301 5.23 35.76 7.07
N GLU A 302 4.13 35.65 7.83
CA GLU A 302 2.77 35.66 7.26
C GLU A 302 2.47 36.92 6.44
N ARG A 303 2.93 38.09 6.92
CA ARG A 303 2.76 39.35 6.20
C ARG A 303 3.54 39.39 4.88
N GLU A 304 4.73 38.82 4.85
CA GLU A 304 5.55 38.78 3.64
C GLU A 304 4.98 37.79 2.61
N VAL A 305 4.47 36.65 3.06
CA VAL A 305 3.74 35.70 2.22
C VAL A 305 2.50 36.36 1.60
N GLU A 306 1.72 37.10 2.37
CA GLU A 306 0.54 37.80 1.83
C GLU A 306 0.90 38.98 0.92
N ARG A 307 1.99 39.70 1.18
CA ARG A 307 2.51 40.73 0.26
C ARG A 307 2.85 40.12 -1.11
N ILE A 308 3.57 38.99 -1.10
CA ILE A 308 3.97 38.29 -2.34
C ILE A 308 2.73 37.78 -3.09
N LYS A 309 1.76 37.18 -2.39
CA LYS A 309 0.50 36.75 -3.02
C LYS A 309 -0.24 37.91 -3.68
N LYS A 310 -0.29 39.07 -3.02
CA LYS A 310 -0.99 40.26 -3.52
C LYS A 310 -0.28 40.86 -4.75
N GLU A 311 1.05 40.95 -4.72
CA GLU A 311 1.85 41.40 -5.87
C GLU A 311 1.75 40.45 -7.08
N CYS A 312 1.49 39.16 -6.85
CA CYS A 312 1.24 38.18 -7.91
C CYS A 312 -0.18 38.27 -8.50
N PHE A 313 -1.18 38.69 -7.73
CA PHE A 313 -2.58 38.77 -8.18
C PHE A 313 -2.94 40.11 -8.84
N GLU A 314 -2.27 41.22 -8.51
CA GLU A 314 -2.54 42.55 -9.10
C GLU A 314 -1.85 42.79 -10.46
N LYS A 315 -1.15 41.81 -11.03
CA LYS A 315 -0.55 41.87 -12.38
C LYS A 315 -1.21 40.94 -13.41
N GLN A 316 -2.50 40.66 -13.23
CA GLN A 316 -3.38 40.09 -14.25
C GLN A 316 -4.07 41.19 -15.06
#